data_AF-A0A7Y3NT71-F1
#
_entry.id   AF-A0A7Y3NT71-F1
#
_cell.length_a   1.000
_cell.length_b   1.000
_cell.length_c   1.000
_cell.angle_alpha   90.00
_cell.angle_beta   90.00
_cell.angle_gamma   90.00
#
_symmetry.space_group_name_H-M   'P 1'
#
loop_
_entity.id
_entity.type
_entity.pdbx_description
1 polymer ?
#
loop_
_entity_poly.entity_id
_entity_poly.type
_entity_poly.pdbx_seq_one_letter_code
_entity_poly.pdbx_strand_id
1 'polypeptide(L)'
;MIHATLQNFARAIILLMAGLALEATRQGYAVTPATGPSAPGKWLGPTTRPVAGKAAFPFRPAQIGQVVFVLDEPELLRHELPKMVLRHSTLNHALDELARSTHTNLVASWNAMVKDGLSMTARQSLTLPANSYKRDMVLLMKHFMPHRHLVITAQSNVIFITTQAQDDLRLVVRYYWLPDLLQNLPRIIHPGTNLETYKPTASAKAPTTAPATQPKKSPPISTNIIDLITSTVRPKIWLNHGGKGTISIVGERVIVSAPANVQAMLNGPSHYNPNAAPLYLTVSY
;
A
#
# COMPACT_ATOMS: atom_id res chain seq x y z
N MET A 1 45.30 3.06 -21.63
CA MET A 1 44.59 4.18 -20.97
C MET A 1 43.35 3.76 -20.19
N ILE A 2 42.51 2.83 -20.67
CA ILE A 2 41.27 2.41 -19.99
C ILE A 2 41.51 1.72 -18.62
N HIS A 3 42.67 1.09 -18.43
CA HIS A 3 42.94 0.35 -17.19
C HIS A 3 43.21 1.26 -15.98
N ALA A 4 43.79 2.45 -16.20
CA ALA A 4 44.10 3.40 -15.13
C ALA A 4 42.84 4.07 -14.57
N THR A 5 41.81 4.26 -15.39
CA THR A 5 40.53 4.87 -14.98
C THR A 5 39.71 3.95 -14.09
N LEU A 6 39.72 2.63 -14.34
CA LEU A 6 39.00 1.66 -13.49
C LEU A 6 39.61 1.56 -12.09
N GLN A 7 40.94 1.66 -11.98
CA GLN A 7 41.65 1.52 -10.70
C GLN A 7 41.42 2.73 -9.79
N ASN A 8 41.30 3.93 -10.37
CA ASN A 8 40.96 5.15 -9.63
C ASN A 8 39.50 5.13 -9.16
N PHE A 9 38.58 4.55 -9.94
CA PHE A 9 37.17 4.43 -9.56
C PHE A 9 36.98 3.45 -8.39
N ALA A 10 37.68 2.30 -8.40
CA ALA A 10 37.64 1.35 -7.30
C ALA A 10 38.19 1.93 -5.98
N ARG A 11 39.25 2.75 -6.04
CA ARG A 11 39.79 3.45 -4.85
C ARG A 11 38.82 4.49 -4.28
N ALA A 12 38.09 5.21 -5.14
CA ALA A 12 37.09 6.17 -4.69
C ALA A 12 35.92 5.51 -3.93
N ILE A 13 35.47 4.32 -4.38
CA ILE A 13 34.39 3.57 -3.71
C ILE A 13 34.83 3.05 -2.34
N ILE A 14 36.07 2.56 -2.22
CA ILE A 14 36.60 2.08 -0.92
C ILE A 14 36.70 3.23 0.09
N LEU A 15 37.11 4.43 -0.34
CA LEU A 15 37.16 5.61 0.52
C LEU A 15 35.77 6.11 0.92
N LEU A 16 34.77 6.01 0.04
CA LEU A 16 33.39 6.40 0.36
C LEU A 16 32.76 5.47 1.42
N MET A 17 33.06 4.17 1.34
CA MET A 17 32.54 3.18 2.30
C MET A 17 33.24 3.26 3.67
N ALA A 18 34.53 3.63 3.70
CA ALA A 18 35.26 3.85 4.95
C ALA A 18 34.77 5.09 5.72
N GLY A 19 34.36 6.16 5.00
CA GLY A 19 33.77 7.35 5.61
C GLY A 19 32.41 7.08 6.27
N LEU A 20 31.57 6.24 5.66
CA LEU A 20 30.25 5.87 6.20
C LEU A 20 30.33 4.99 7.46
N ALA A 21 31.39 4.19 7.61
CA ALA A 21 31.59 3.36 8.81
C ALA A 21 32.01 4.17 10.04
N LEU A 22 32.68 5.33 9.85
CA LEU A 22 33.20 6.13 10.96
C LEU A 22 32.14 7.05 11.59
N GLU A 23 31.07 7.39 10.88
CA GLU A 23 29.98 8.23 11.42
C GLU A 23 29.00 7.42 12.29
N ALA A 24 28.91 6.10 12.09
CA ALA A 24 28.02 5.23 12.85
C ALA A 24 28.47 5.01 14.31
N THR A 25 29.72 5.33 14.66
CA THR A 25 30.27 5.13 16.02
C THR A 25 30.15 6.36 16.92
N ARG A 26 29.67 7.51 16.41
CA ARG A 26 29.56 8.76 17.18
C ARG A 26 28.24 8.97 17.92
N GLN A 27 27.21 8.17 17.65
CA GLN A 27 25.94 8.24 18.38
C GLN A 27 25.95 7.27 19.58
N GLY A 28 26.72 7.62 20.60
CA GLY A 28 26.71 6.95 21.89
C GLY A 28 25.39 7.18 22.63
N TYR A 29 24.41 6.31 22.40
CA TYR A 29 23.26 6.17 23.29
C TYR A 29 23.68 5.33 24.51
N ALA A 30 24.11 6.00 25.57
CA ALA A 30 24.26 5.39 26.88
C ALA A 30 22.88 5.06 27.44
N VAL A 31 22.55 3.77 27.53
CA VAL A 31 21.35 3.27 28.20
C VAL A 31 21.71 3.04 29.67
N THR A 32 21.25 3.92 30.54
CA THR A 32 21.32 3.74 31.99
C THR A 32 20.29 2.69 32.43
N PRO A 33 20.67 1.64 33.18
CA PRO A 33 19.70 0.68 33.70
C PRO A 33 18.96 1.29 34.91
N ALA A 34 17.66 1.57 34.76
CA ALA A 34 16.80 1.96 35.87
C ALA A 34 16.44 0.72 36.70
N THR A 35 17.01 0.62 37.90
CA THR A 35 16.61 -0.34 38.93
C THR A 35 15.62 0.34 39.88
N GLY A 36 14.38 -0.15 39.92
CA GLY A 36 13.34 0.32 40.83
C GLY A 36 12.34 -0.79 41.14
N PRO A 37 11.92 -0.96 42.42
CA PRO A 37 11.24 -2.17 42.90
C PRO A 37 9.76 -2.22 42.52
N SER A 38 9.32 -3.40 42.10
CA SER A 38 7.94 -3.74 41.76
C SER A 38 7.13 -4.11 43.02
N ALA A 39 6.12 -3.31 43.34
CA ALA A 39 5.01 -3.70 44.21
C ALA A 39 3.89 -4.34 43.37
N PRO A 40 3.24 -5.42 43.83
CA PRO A 40 2.17 -6.09 43.09
C PRO A 40 0.86 -5.29 43.18
N GLY A 41 0.70 -4.30 42.31
CA GLY A 41 -0.58 -3.65 42.04
C GLY A 41 -1.49 -4.59 41.24
N LYS A 42 -2.62 -4.96 41.84
CA LYS A 42 -3.68 -5.78 41.24
C LYS A 42 -4.31 -5.01 40.07
N TRP A 43 -3.83 -5.27 38.85
CA TRP A 43 -4.39 -4.70 37.63
C TRP A 43 -5.80 -5.24 37.39
N LEU A 44 -6.81 -4.39 37.63
CA LEU A 44 -8.13 -4.56 37.05
C LEU A 44 -8.00 -4.24 35.56
N GLY A 45 -7.93 -5.28 34.74
CA GLY A 45 -7.84 -5.14 33.28
C GLY A 45 -8.99 -4.27 32.72
N PRO A 46 -8.79 -3.59 31.59
CA PRO A 46 -9.85 -2.82 30.96
C PRO A 46 -11.00 -3.76 30.59
N THR A 47 -12.12 -3.63 31.28
CA THR A 47 -13.36 -4.33 30.97
C THR A 47 -13.88 -3.81 29.63
N THR A 48 -13.44 -4.43 28.54
CA THR A 48 -14.01 -4.20 27.20
C THR A 48 -15.45 -4.68 27.21
N ARG A 49 -16.39 -3.78 27.54
CA ARG A 49 -17.81 -4.01 27.33
C ARG A 49 -18.02 -4.30 25.83
N PRO A 50 -18.61 -5.44 25.44
CA PRO A 50 -19.02 -5.66 24.07
C PRO A 50 -20.05 -4.59 23.70
N VAL A 51 -19.68 -3.71 22.78
CA VAL A 51 -20.61 -2.70 22.25
C VAL A 51 -21.60 -3.45 21.37
N ALA A 52 -22.80 -3.69 21.90
CA ALA A 52 -23.87 -4.36 21.21
C ALA A 52 -24.30 -3.57 19.95
N GLY A 53 -24.15 -4.20 18.78
CA GLY A 53 -25.02 -4.00 17.63
C GLY A 53 -24.98 -2.65 16.92
N LYS A 54 -23.81 -2.14 16.52
CA LYS A 54 -23.79 -1.29 15.31
C LYS A 54 -24.06 -2.19 14.12
N ALA A 55 -25.18 -1.98 13.42
CA ALA A 55 -25.48 -2.63 12.17
C ALA A 55 -24.26 -2.51 11.24
N ALA A 56 -23.56 -3.63 11.03
CA ALA A 56 -22.44 -3.69 10.13
C ALA A 56 -23.01 -3.51 8.72
N PHE A 57 -22.83 -2.33 8.15
CA PHE A 57 -23.15 -2.10 6.75
C PHE A 57 -22.45 -3.16 5.89
N PRO A 58 -23.13 -3.73 4.87
CA PRO A 58 -22.54 -4.73 3.99
C PRO A 58 -21.55 -4.08 3.02
N PHE A 59 -20.51 -3.43 3.53
CA PHE A 59 -19.41 -2.95 2.73
C PHE A 59 -18.53 -4.15 2.38
N ARG A 60 -18.43 -4.45 1.09
CA ARG A 60 -17.37 -5.33 0.60
C ARG A 60 -16.07 -4.50 0.65
N PRO A 61 -15.05 -4.93 1.41
CA PRO A 61 -13.79 -4.22 1.44
C PRO A 61 -13.20 -4.18 0.03
N ALA A 62 -12.60 -3.06 -0.37
CA ALA A 62 -11.88 -2.97 -1.63
C ALA A 62 -10.81 -4.09 -1.68
N GLN A 63 -10.99 -5.07 -2.57
CA GLN A 63 -10.03 -6.15 -2.77
C GLN A 63 -8.92 -5.66 -3.69
N ILE A 64 -7.72 -5.55 -3.16
CA ILE A 64 -6.55 -5.20 -3.96
C ILE A 64 -6.25 -6.37 -4.88
N GLY A 65 -6.16 -6.12 -6.17
CA GLY A 65 -5.75 -7.18 -7.07
C GLY A 65 -4.30 -7.60 -6.82
N GLN A 66 -3.92 -8.71 -7.44
CA GLN A 66 -2.67 -9.38 -7.15
C GLN A 66 -1.42 -8.54 -7.47
N VAL A 67 -1.51 -7.57 -8.38
CA VAL A 67 -0.39 -6.67 -8.70
C VAL A 67 -0.90 -5.24 -8.72
N VAL A 68 -0.35 -4.39 -7.88
CA VAL A 68 -0.66 -2.95 -7.79
C VAL A 68 0.47 -2.16 -8.43
N PHE A 69 0.11 -1.16 -9.23
CA PHE A 69 1.07 -0.20 -9.76
C PHE A 69 0.95 1.13 -9.03
N VAL A 70 2.06 1.63 -8.50
CA VAL A 70 2.21 2.99 -7.97
C VAL A 70 3.07 3.75 -8.97
N LEU A 71 2.42 4.58 -9.80
CA LEU A 71 3.06 5.20 -10.97
C LEU A 71 3.21 6.70 -10.76
N ASP A 72 4.34 7.10 -10.18
CA ASP A 72 4.75 8.50 -10.21
C ASP A 72 5.37 8.85 -11.58
N GLU A 73 6.02 7.88 -12.24
CA GLU A 73 6.61 8.01 -13.59
C GLU A 73 6.06 6.96 -14.57
N PRO A 74 4.87 7.19 -15.18
CA PRO A 74 4.21 6.19 -16.03
C PRO A 74 4.99 5.87 -17.32
N GLU A 75 5.85 6.76 -17.79
CA GLU A 75 6.63 6.59 -19.02
C GLU A 75 7.58 5.39 -18.95
N LEU A 76 8.11 5.07 -17.76
CA LEU A 76 8.99 3.90 -17.54
C LEU A 76 8.34 2.57 -17.87
N LEU A 77 7.01 2.52 -17.96
CA LEU A 77 6.25 1.30 -18.26
C LEU A 77 5.62 1.28 -19.65
N ARG A 78 5.79 2.35 -20.44
CA ARG A 78 5.20 2.48 -21.78
C ARG A 78 6.06 1.91 -22.90
N HIS A 79 7.24 1.38 -22.58
CA HIS A 79 8.09 0.72 -23.56
C HIS A 79 7.38 -0.48 -24.20
N GLU A 80 7.54 -0.63 -25.51
CA GLU A 80 7.15 -1.83 -26.23
C GLU A 80 8.24 -2.88 -26.07
N LEU A 81 7.84 -4.13 -25.81
CA LEU A 81 8.75 -5.25 -25.69
C LEU A 81 8.72 -6.09 -26.96
N PRO A 82 9.89 -6.55 -27.46
CA PRO A 82 9.90 -7.62 -28.44
C PRO A 82 9.36 -8.91 -27.81
N LYS A 83 8.80 -9.79 -28.65
CA LYS A 83 8.38 -11.13 -28.21
C LYS A 83 9.56 -11.85 -27.58
N MET A 84 9.39 -12.34 -26.36
CA MET A 84 10.46 -12.95 -25.58
C MET A 84 10.05 -14.37 -25.17
N VAL A 85 10.96 -15.33 -25.32
CA VAL A 85 10.75 -16.72 -24.90
C VAL A 85 11.75 -17.06 -23.79
N LEU A 86 11.25 -17.13 -22.56
CA LEU A 86 12.01 -17.50 -21.39
C LEU A 86 11.93 -19.03 -21.24
N ARG A 87 13.05 -19.73 -21.39
CA ARG A 87 13.12 -21.20 -21.26
C ARG A 87 13.84 -21.58 -19.98
N HIS A 88 13.15 -22.29 -19.07
CA HIS A 88 13.71 -22.72 -17.78
C HIS A 88 14.38 -21.59 -16.99
N SER A 89 13.83 -20.38 -17.08
CA SER A 89 14.37 -19.20 -16.41
C SER A 89 13.89 -19.15 -14.96
N THR A 90 14.75 -18.65 -14.07
CA THR A 90 14.31 -18.19 -12.75
C THR A 90 13.66 -16.81 -12.86
N LEU A 91 12.90 -16.41 -11.84
CA LEU A 91 12.29 -15.07 -11.80
C LEU A 91 13.34 -13.96 -11.91
N ASN A 92 14.49 -14.13 -11.23
CA ASN A 92 15.61 -13.19 -11.29
C ASN A 92 16.12 -13.03 -12.73
N HIS A 93 16.43 -14.14 -13.40
CA HIS A 93 16.90 -14.11 -14.78
C HIS A 93 15.88 -13.48 -15.74
N ALA A 94 14.60 -13.79 -15.56
CA ALA A 94 13.53 -13.21 -16.37
C ALA A 94 13.40 -11.70 -16.18
N LEU A 95 13.52 -11.21 -14.94
CA LEU A 95 13.50 -9.78 -14.64
C LEU A 95 14.75 -9.06 -15.16
N ASP A 96 15.92 -9.69 -15.07
CA ASP A 96 17.17 -9.16 -15.62
C ASP A 96 17.12 -9.07 -17.16
N GLU A 97 16.52 -10.05 -17.84
CA GLU A 97 16.31 -10.01 -19.29
C GLU A 97 15.35 -8.89 -19.68
N LEU A 98 14.25 -8.75 -18.93
CA LEU A 98 13.27 -7.69 -19.15
C LEU A 98 13.90 -6.30 -18.98
N ALA A 99 14.65 -6.08 -17.89
CA ALA A 99 15.35 -4.83 -17.61
C ALA A 99 16.39 -4.48 -18.68
N ARG A 100 17.18 -5.47 -19.13
CA ARG A 100 18.15 -5.30 -20.22
C ARG A 100 17.47 -4.92 -21.54
N SER A 101 16.35 -5.56 -21.88
CA SER A 101 15.64 -5.30 -23.13
C SER A 101 15.08 -3.87 -23.23
N THR A 102 14.68 -3.27 -22.11
CA THR A 102 14.10 -1.91 -22.07
C THR A 102 15.05 -0.84 -21.57
N HIS A 103 16.28 -1.20 -21.18
CA HIS A 103 17.23 -0.30 -20.54
C HIS A 103 16.64 0.39 -19.29
N THR A 104 15.74 -0.29 -18.58
CA THR A 104 15.13 0.24 -17.36
C THR A 104 15.89 -0.25 -16.13
N ASN A 105 15.99 0.60 -15.11
CA ASN A 105 16.57 0.19 -13.84
C ASN A 105 15.51 -0.53 -13.01
N LEU A 106 15.64 -1.85 -12.87
CA LEU A 106 14.69 -2.68 -12.14
C LEU A 106 15.33 -3.20 -10.85
N VAL A 107 14.63 -3.01 -9.73
CA VAL A 107 15.05 -3.49 -8.42
C VAL A 107 13.93 -4.30 -7.79
N ALA A 108 14.19 -5.56 -7.45
CA ALA A 108 13.24 -6.40 -6.74
C ALA A 108 13.67 -6.63 -5.28
N SER A 109 12.72 -6.58 -4.36
CA SER A 109 12.93 -6.90 -2.95
C SER A 109 12.92 -8.42 -2.73
N TRP A 110 14.01 -9.09 -3.11
CA TRP A 110 14.12 -10.56 -3.05
C TRP A 110 13.81 -11.13 -1.67
N ASN A 111 14.32 -10.48 -0.62
CA ASN A 111 14.08 -10.91 0.77
C ASN A 111 12.59 -10.87 1.12
N ALA A 112 11.85 -9.88 0.64
CA ALA A 112 10.41 -9.78 0.88
C ALA A 112 9.64 -10.86 0.10
N MET A 113 10.03 -11.13 -1.14
CA MET A 113 9.40 -12.16 -1.96
C MET A 113 9.65 -13.57 -1.41
N VAL A 114 10.87 -13.87 -0.97
CA VAL A 114 11.21 -15.16 -0.34
C VAL A 114 10.43 -15.37 0.95
N LYS A 115 10.30 -14.34 1.78
CA LYS A 115 9.45 -14.38 2.99
C LYS A 115 7.99 -14.64 2.66
N ASP A 116 7.53 -14.18 1.50
CA ASP A 116 6.19 -14.42 0.98
C ASP A 116 6.13 -15.70 0.11
N GLY A 117 7.09 -16.62 0.26
CA GLY A 117 7.06 -17.95 -0.34
C GLY A 117 7.52 -18.04 -1.80
N LEU A 118 8.19 -17.04 -2.35
CA LEU A 118 8.86 -17.17 -3.65
C LEU A 118 10.03 -18.18 -3.54
N SER A 119 10.06 -19.13 -4.47
CA SER A 119 11.22 -20.00 -4.66
C SER A 119 12.19 -19.37 -5.67
N MET A 120 13.39 -18.97 -5.20
CA MET A 120 14.43 -18.37 -6.04
C MET A 120 15.04 -19.36 -7.06
N THR A 121 14.93 -20.66 -6.77
CA THR A 121 15.48 -21.74 -7.60
C THR A 121 14.47 -22.33 -8.57
N ALA A 122 13.18 -22.00 -8.43
CA ALA A 122 12.14 -22.46 -9.34
C ALA A 122 12.41 -21.94 -10.75
N ARG A 123 12.55 -22.87 -11.70
CA ARG A 123 12.73 -22.58 -13.11
C ARG A 123 11.41 -22.81 -13.83
N GLN A 124 10.94 -21.81 -14.55
CA GLN A 124 9.70 -21.88 -15.32
C GLN A 124 9.96 -21.41 -16.75
N SER A 125 9.13 -21.88 -17.67
CA SER A 125 9.18 -21.47 -19.07
C SER A 125 7.95 -20.62 -19.38
N LEU A 126 8.18 -19.41 -19.89
CA LEU A 126 7.14 -18.43 -20.18
C LEU A 126 7.42 -17.76 -21.52
N THR A 127 6.40 -17.62 -22.35
CA THR A 127 6.49 -16.78 -23.55
C THR A 127 5.77 -15.47 -23.27
N LEU A 128 6.53 -14.38 -23.30
CA LEU A 128 5.98 -13.03 -23.22
C LEU A 128 5.60 -12.60 -24.64
N PRO A 129 4.34 -12.23 -24.88
CA PRO A 129 3.93 -11.64 -26.16
C PRO A 129 4.66 -10.31 -26.42
N ALA A 130 4.74 -9.86 -27.67
CA ALA A 130 5.31 -8.53 -27.99
C ALA A 130 4.31 -7.42 -27.63
N ASN A 131 4.15 -7.13 -26.34
CA ASN A 131 3.18 -6.18 -25.83
C ASN A 131 3.87 -5.02 -25.09
N SER A 132 3.10 -4.24 -24.33
CA SER A 132 3.64 -3.24 -23.44
C SER A 132 4.37 -3.87 -22.26
N TYR A 133 5.48 -3.24 -21.87
CA TYR A 133 6.30 -3.60 -20.73
C TYR A 133 5.47 -3.83 -19.45
N LYS A 134 4.51 -2.94 -19.20
CA LYS A 134 3.55 -3.10 -18.09
C LYS A 134 2.83 -4.44 -18.11
N ARG A 135 2.28 -4.83 -19.26
CA ARG A 135 1.46 -6.05 -19.39
C ARG A 135 2.31 -7.29 -19.20
N ASP A 136 3.49 -7.32 -19.81
CA ASP A 136 4.38 -8.48 -19.75
C ASP A 136 5.00 -8.64 -18.36
N MET A 137 5.29 -7.53 -17.67
CA MET A 137 5.65 -7.55 -16.25
C MET A 137 4.55 -8.21 -15.39
N VAL A 138 3.28 -7.83 -15.60
CA VAL A 138 2.16 -8.46 -14.86
C VAL A 138 2.06 -9.95 -15.17
N LEU A 139 2.19 -10.34 -16.44
CA LEU A 139 2.14 -11.75 -16.85
C LEU A 139 3.27 -12.54 -16.19
N LEU A 140 4.49 -11.99 -16.20
CA LEU A 140 5.64 -12.59 -15.55
C LEU A 140 5.40 -12.77 -14.05
N MET A 141 4.93 -11.73 -13.36
CA MET A 141 4.66 -11.78 -11.92
C MET A 141 3.56 -12.78 -11.58
N LYS A 142 2.47 -12.81 -12.35
CA LYS A 142 1.37 -13.77 -12.15
C LYS A 142 1.81 -15.21 -12.36
N HIS A 143 2.71 -15.45 -13.31
CA HIS A 143 3.22 -16.79 -13.60
C HIS A 143 4.10 -17.32 -12.46
N PHE A 144 5.06 -16.53 -11.99
CA PHE A 144 5.98 -16.95 -10.94
C PHE A 144 5.38 -16.86 -9.52
N MET A 145 4.38 -16.02 -9.29
CA MET A 145 3.79 -15.78 -7.97
C MET A 145 2.24 -15.72 -8.00
N PRO A 146 1.54 -16.79 -8.43
CA PRO A 146 0.10 -16.80 -8.78
C PRO A 146 -0.89 -16.46 -7.64
N HIS A 147 -0.44 -16.38 -6.39
CA HIS A 147 -1.31 -16.11 -5.23
C HIS A 147 -0.76 -15.02 -4.30
N ARG A 148 0.22 -14.23 -4.76
CA ARG A 148 0.88 -13.22 -3.93
C ARG A 148 0.55 -11.82 -4.39
N HIS A 149 0.31 -10.95 -3.42
CA HIS A 149 0.04 -9.55 -3.69
C HIS A 149 1.37 -8.80 -3.80
N LEU A 150 1.62 -8.25 -4.99
CA LEU A 150 2.83 -7.51 -5.32
C LEU A 150 2.50 -6.04 -5.54
N VAL A 151 3.45 -5.19 -5.19
CA VAL A 151 3.43 -3.75 -5.44
C VAL A 151 4.61 -3.43 -6.35
N ILE A 152 4.31 -2.82 -7.49
CA ILE A 152 5.28 -2.33 -8.47
C ILE A 152 5.22 -0.81 -8.45
N THR A 153 6.31 -0.18 -8.03
CA THR A 153 6.44 1.27 -7.97
C THR A 153 7.38 1.75 -9.05
N ALA A 154 7.00 2.78 -9.79
CA ALA A 154 7.85 3.44 -10.78
C ALA A 154 8.14 4.87 -10.29
N GLN A 155 9.34 5.08 -9.74
CA GLN A 155 9.78 6.38 -9.21
C GLN A 155 11.27 6.59 -9.45
N SER A 156 11.69 7.83 -9.69
CA SER A 156 13.11 8.22 -9.76
C SER A 156 13.89 7.40 -10.79
N ASN A 157 13.30 7.14 -11.95
CA ASN A 157 13.89 6.29 -12.99
C ASN A 157 14.19 4.84 -12.55
N VAL A 158 13.53 4.35 -11.49
CA VAL A 158 13.66 2.98 -10.98
C VAL A 158 12.30 2.33 -10.86
N ILE A 159 12.19 1.11 -11.36
CA ILE A 159 11.04 0.23 -11.15
C ILE A 159 11.35 -0.67 -9.97
N PHE A 160 10.66 -0.45 -8.87
CA PHE A 160 10.79 -1.22 -7.65
C PHE A 160 9.67 -2.25 -7.53
N ILE A 161 10.01 -3.52 -7.35
CA ILE A 161 9.05 -4.63 -7.18
C ILE A 161 9.18 -5.16 -5.75
N THR A 162 8.07 -5.20 -5.02
CA THR A 162 8.03 -5.72 -3.65
C THR A 162 6.72 -6.44 -3.37
N THR A 163 6.65 -7.15 -2.24
CA THR A 163 5.38 -7.72 -1.74
C THR A 163 4.58 -6.65 -1.03
N GLN A 164 3.26 -6.79 -1.03
CA GLN A 164 2.35 -5.90 -0.32
C GLN A 164 2.67 -5.85 1.18
N ALA A 165 2.97 -7.00 1.79
CA ALA A 165 3.31 -7.06 3.22
C ALA A 165 4.55 -6.21 3.57
N GLN A 166 5.52 -6.11 2.66
CA GLN A 166 6.69 -5.26 2.85
C GLN A 166 6.40 -3.79 2.55
N ASP A 167 5.58 -3.49 1.54
CA ASP A 167 5.13 -2.13 1.24
C ASP A 167 4.34 -1.53 2.40
N ASP A 168 3.51 -2.34 3.06
CA ASP A 168 2.71 -1.95 4.22
C ASP A 168 3.54 -1.47 5.43
N LEU A 169 4.83 -1.81 5.46
CA LEU A 169 5.74 -1.35 6.51
C LEU A 169 6.22 0.09 6.28
N ARG A 170 6.08 0.62 5.06
CA ARG A 170 6.54 1.95 4.66
C ARG A 170 5.36 2.90 4.58
N LEU A 171 5.20 3.74 5.60
CA LEU A 171 4.18 4.79 5.59
C LEU A 171 4.68 6.00 4.82
N VAL A 172 3.84 6.51 3.93
CA VAL A 172 4.04 7.77 3.21
C VAL A 172 2.97 8.74 3.69
N VAL A 173 3.37 9.97 4.00
CA VAL A 173 2.43 11.05 4.34
C VAL A 173 2.12 11.83 3.07
N ARG A 174 0.84 11.95 2.73
CA ARG A 174 0.34 12.79 1.64
C ARG A 174 -0.74 13.73 2.14
N TYR A 175 -0.82 14.89 1.50
CA TYR A 175 -1.82 15.92 1.76
C TYR A 175 -2.81 15.91 0.61
N TYR A 176 -4.07 15.71 0.92
CA TYR A 176 -5.17 15.72 -0.03
C TYR A 176 -6.04 16.94 0.21
N TRP A 177 -6.52 17.54 -0.88
CA TRP A 177 -7.63 18.47 -0.77
C TRP A 177 -8.92 17.67 -0.63
N LEU A 178 -9.78 18.06 0.32
CA LEU A 178 -10.93 17.25 0.72
C LEU A 178 -11.90 16.97 -0.47
N PRO A 179 -12.29 17.95 -1.30
CA PRO A 179 -13.12 17.69 -2.47
C PRO A 179 -12.49 16.77 -3.51
N ASP A 180 -11.18 16.88 -3.77
CA ASP A 180 -10.48 16.00 -4.72
C ASP A 180 -10.46 14.56 -4.22
N LEU A 181 -10.21 14.37 -2.92
CA LEU A 181 -10.25 13.07 -2.29
C LEU A 181 -11.63 12.43 -2.44
N LEU A 182 -12.71 13.18 -2.17
CA LEU A 182 -14.08 12.70 -2.31
C LEU A 182 -14.43 12.29 -3.76
N GLN A 183 -13.88 12.99 -4.76
CA GLN A 183 -14.08 12.64 -6.17
C GLN A 183 -13.33 11.36 -6.57
N ASN A 184 -12.17 11.11 -5.95
CA ASN A 184 -11.28 10.00 -6.26
C ASN A 184 -11.58 8.72 -5.48
N LEU A 185 -12.31 8.81 -4.36
CA LEU A 185 -12.67 7.62 -3.61
C LEU A 185 -13.42 6.63 -4.49
N PRO A 186 -13.06 5.34 -4.45
CA PRO A 186 -13.77 4.34 -5.22
C PRO A 186 -15.22 4.38 -4.77
N ARG A 187 -16.13 4.61 -5.73
CA ARG A 187 -17.58 4.58 -5.49
C ARG A 187 -18.01 3.14 -5.26
N ILE A 188 -17.55 2.50 -4.18
CA ILE A 188 -18.01 1.17 -3.71
C ILE A 188 -19.37 1.31 -3.00
N ILE A 189 -20.10 2.35 -3.36
CA ILE A 189 -21.44 2.59 -2.89
C ILE A 189 -22.31 1.75 -3.81
N HIS A 190 -22.93 0.72 -3.24
CA HIS A 190 -23.97 -0.02 -3.96
C HIS A 190 -25.00 1.00 -4.47
N PRO A 191 -25.49 0.91 -5.73
CA PRO A 191 -26.62 1.71 -6.17
C PRO A 191 -27.79 1.45 -5.19
N GLY A 192 -28.05 2.41 -4.31
CA GLY A 192 -28.98 2.27 -3.18
C GLY A 192 -28.46 2.77 -1.83
N THR A 193 -27.15 2.97 -1.66
CA THR A 193 -26.56 3.54 -0.43
C THR A 193 -26.04 4.96 -0.69
N ASN A 194 -26.81 5.84 -1.35
CA ASN A 194 -26.31 7.18 -1.68
C ASN A 194 -25.74 7.85 -0.42
N LEU A 195 -24.49 8.34 -0.51
CA LEU A 195 -23.92 9.26 0.48
C LEU A 195 -24.85 10.46 0.72
N GLU A 196 -25.63 10.83 -0.30
CA GLU A 196 -26.67 11.87 -0.22
C GLU A 196 -27.97 11.42 0.46
N THR A 197 -28.26 10.12 0.54
CA THR A 197 -29.42 9.58 1.29
C THR A 197 -29.08 9.18 2.70
N TYR A 198 -27.91 9.57 3.25
CA TYR A 198 -27.78 9.68 4.70
C TYR A 198 -28.62 10.87 5.21
N LYS A 199 -29.94 10.79 5.00
CA LYS A 199 -30.90 11.46 5.87
C LYS A 199 -30.76 10.72 7.20
N PRO A 200 -30.35 11.39 8.29
CA PRO A 200 -30.42 10.77 9.61
C PRO A 200 -31.85 10.23 9.75
N THR A 201 -31.99 8.92 9.94
CA THR A 201 -33.29 8.28 10.06
C THR A 201 -34.00 8.99 11.20
N ALA A 202 -34.93 9.87 10.83
CA ALA A 202 -35.74 10.60 11.79
C ALA A 202 -36.43 9.54 12.63
N SER A 203 -36.22 9.66 13.94
CA SER A 203 -36.89 8.95 15.03
C SER A 203 -38.06 8.09 14.58
N ALA A 204 -37.87 6.77 14.67
CA ALA A 204 -38.98 5.90 14.94
C ALA A 204 -39.75 6.49 16.14
N LYS A 205 -40.99 6.89 15.88
CA LYS A 205 -41.93 7.41 16.85
C LYS A 205 -42.20 6.31 17.88
N ALA A 206 -41.50 6.35 19.02
CA ALA A 206 -41.84 5.53 20.17
C ALA A 206 -42.82 6.29 21.08
N PRO A 207 -43.80 5.62 21.69
CA PRO A 207 -44.82 6.27 22.52
C PRO A 207 -44.22 6.86 23.80
N THR A 208 -44.63 8.10 24.06
CA THR A 208 -44.73 8.89 25.28
C THR A 208 -44.15 8.35 26.61
N THR A 209 -43.40 9.26 27.26
CA THR A 209 -43.21 9.49 28.72
C THR A 209 -41.96 8.91 29.41
N ALA A 210 -40.83 9.63 29.35
CA ALA A 210 -39.78 9.68 30.39
C ALA A 210 -38.81 10.87 30.14
N PRO A 211 -38.09 11.40 31.15
CA PRO A 211 -37.63 12.79 31.19
C PRO A 211 -36.41 13.11 30.31
N ALA A 212 -36.38 14.37 29.88
CA ALA A 212 -35.53 14.99 28.88
C ALA A 212 -34.03 14.70 29.05
N THR A 213 -33.52 13.78 28.23
CA THR A 213 -32.10 13.70 27.91
C THR A 213 -31.85 14.61 26.71
N GLN A 214 -30.94 15.57 26.85
CA GLN A 214 -30.64 16.57 25.82
C GLN A 214 -30.42 15.91 24.44
N PRO A 215 -30.93 16.52 23.35
CA PRO A 215 -30.77 15.98 22.01
C PRO A 215 -29.28 15.89 21.68
N LYS A 216 -28.82 14.65 21.53
CA LYS A 216 -27.44 14.33 21.15
C LYS A 216 -27.21 14.93 19.76
N LYS A 217 -26.52 16.08 19.73
CA LYS A 217 -26.16 16.83 18.52
C LYS A 217 -25.57 15.86 17.49
N SER A 218 -26.26 15.70 16.36
CA SER A 218 -25.76 14.87 15.26
C SER A 218 -24.37 15.40 14.86
N PRO A 219 -23.35 14.53 14.80
CA PRO A 219 -22.01 14.98 14.47
C PRO A 219 -22.00 15.60 13.07
N PRO A 220 -21.23 16.69 12.86
CA PRO A 220 -21.10 17.32 11.56
C PRO A 220 -20.60 16.32 10.50
N ILE A 221 -21.02 16.53 9.25
CA ILE A 221 -20.69 15.71 8.06
C ILE A 221 -19.17 15.49 7.89
N SER A 222 -18.33 16.38 8.45
CA SER A 222 -16.88 16.23 8.51
C SER A 222 -16.39 14.96 9.24
N THR A 223 -17.24 14.34 10.06
CA THR A 223 -16.86 13.16 10.86
C THR A 223 -16.92 11.85 10.07
N ASN A 224 -17.59 11.79 8.90
CA ASN A 224 -17.84 10.50 8.24
C ASN A 224 -16.89 10.19 7.07
N ILE A 225 -16.05 11.13 6.62
CA ILE A 225 -15.08 10.79 5.55
C ILE A 225 -13.97 9.87 6.08
N ILE A 226 -13.50 10.09 7.30
CA ILE A 226 -12.48 9.23 7.92
C ILE A 226 -13.04 7.82 8.07
N ASP A 227 -14.27 7.68 8.59
CA ASP A 227 -14.95 6.40 8.72
C ASP A 227 -15.18 5.74 7.34
N LEU A 228 -15.58 6.51 6.33
CA LEU A 228 -15.74 6.02 4.97
C LEU A 228 -14.41 5.47 4.42
N ILE A 229 -13.32 6.24 4.48
CA ILE A 229 -12.02 5.82 3.95
C ILE A 229 -11.51 4.60 4.73
N THR A 230 -11.55 4.66 6.06
CA THR A 230 -11.02 3.58 6.90
C THR A 230 -11.83 2.29 6.80
N SER A 231 -13.14 2.36 6.52
CA SER A 231 -13.98 1.17 6.32
C SER A 231 -13.98 0.61 4.90
N THR A 232 -13.64 1.42 3.88
CA THR A 232 -13.69 1.00 2.47
C THR A 232 -12.32 0.64 1.91
N VAL A 233 -11.30 1.46 2.19
CA VAL A 233 -9.95 1.31 1.63
C VAL A 233 -9.09 0.50 2.59
N ARG A 234 -8.94 -0.80 2.33
CA ARG A 234 -8.08 -1.71 3.12
C ARG A 234 -8.18 -1.54 4.65
N PRO A 235 -9.32 -1.87 5.28
CA PRO A 235 -9.56 -1.54 6.68
C PRO A 235 -8.42 -1.89 7.66
N LYS A 236 -7.81 -3.05 7.48
CA LYS A 236 -6.73 -3.59 8.33
C LYS A 236 -5.47 -2.73 8.44
N ILE A 237 -5.24 -1.75 7.55
CA ILE A 237 -4.05 -0.91 7.62
C ILE A 237 -4.21 0.27 8.59
N TRP A 238 -5.45 0.64 8.94
CA TRP A 238 -5.72 1.86 9.69
C TRP A 238 -5.67 1.62 11.19
N LEU A 239 -5.29 2.65 11.94
CA LEU A 239 -5.10 2.58 13.39
C LEU A 239 -6.37 2.12 14.13
N ASN A 240 -7.55 2.57 13.70
CA ASN A 240 -8.85 2.15 14.25
C ASN A 240 -9.19 0.67 14.02
N HIS A 241 -8.43 -0.02 13.16
CA HIS A 241 -8.57 -1.44 12.86
C HIS A 241 -7.28 -2.23 13.18
N GLY A 242 -6.39 -1.67 14.01
CA GLY A 242 -5.16 -2.33 14.47
C GLY A 242 -3.96 -2.22 13.53
N GLY A 243 -4.05 -1.39 12.48
CA GLY A 243 -2.93 -1.08 11.60
C GLY A 243 -2.13 0.15 12.02
N LYS A 244 -1.26 0.65 11.13
CA LYS A 244 -0.34 1.77 11.40
C LYS A 244 -0.73 3.07 10.70
N GLY A 245 -1.68 3.03 9.76
CA GLY A 245 -2.09 4.18 8.98
C GLY A 245 -2.98 5.13 9.77
N THR A 246 -2.86 6.42 9.51
CA THR A 246 -3.60 7.50 10.19
C THR A 246 -4.17 8.50 9.20
N ILE A 247 -5.33 9.06 9.53
CA ILE A 247 -5.96 10.14 8.77
C ILE A 247 -6.28 11.27 9.76
N SER A 248 -5.88 12.50 9.44
CA SER A 248 -6.23 13.69 10.22
C SER A 248 -6.67 14.81 9.30
N ILE A 249 -7.65 15.61 9.74
CA ILE A 249 -8.18 16.73 8.96
C ILE A 249 -7.70 18.04 9.60
N VAL A 250 -7.12 18.93 8.79
CA VAL A 250 -6.68 20.27 9.20
C VAL A 250 -7.23 21.28 8.20
N GLY A 251 -8.30 21.98 8.58
CA GLY A 251 -9.05 22.84 7.68
C GLY A 251 -9.67 22.03 6.53
N GLU A 252 -9.37 22.41 5.29
CA GLU A 252 -9.83 21.71 4.07
C GLU A 252 -8.86 20.63 3.58
N ARG A 253 -7.78 20.38 4.34
CA ARG A 253 -6.77 19.39 3.98
C ARG A 253 -6.94 18.13 4.80
N VAL A 254 -6.84 16.99 4.11
CA VAL A 254 -6.78 15.66 4.71
C VAL A 254 -5.35 15.18 4.64
N ILE A 255 -4.73 15.01 5.81
CA ILE A 255 -3.38 14.46 5.94
C ILE A 255 -3.52 12.96 6.14
N VAL A 256 -3.02 12.17 5.20
CA VAL A 256 -3.10 10.72 5.22
C VAL A 256 -1.69 10.16 5.32
N SER A 257 -1.42 9.40 6.39
CA SER A 257 -0.22 8.58 6.55
C SER A 257 -0.58 7.12 6.30
N ALA A 258 -0.18 6.58 5.16
CA ALA A 258 -0.56 5.23 4.73
C ALA A 258 0.50 4.64 3.79
N PRO A 259 0.51 3.32 3.56
CA PRO A 259 1.38 2.69 2.57
C PRO A 259 1.20 3.25 1.16
N ALA A 260 2.24 3.19 0.33
CA ALA A 260 2.25 3.78 -1.00
C ALA A 260 1.13 3.23 -1.90
N ASN A 261 0.86 1.93 -1.83
CA ASN A 261 -0.25 1.32 -2.56
C ASN A 261 -1.63 1.89 -2.18
N VAL A 262 -1.83 2.31 -0.93
CA VAL A 262 -3.08 2.94 -0.45
C VAL A 262 -3.19 4.36 -0.96
N GLN A 263 -2.08 5.10 -0.91
CA GLN A 263 -2.04 6.43 -1.48
C GLN A 263 -2.38 6.41 -2.97
N ALA A 264 -1.90 5.40 -3.71
CA ALA A 264 -2.27 5.20 -5.11
C ALA A 264 -3.78 4.94 -5.30
N MET A 265 -4.43 4.20 -4.39
CA MET A 265 -5.87 4.00 -4.42
C MET A 265 -6.64 5.30 -4.13
N LEU A 266 -6.13 6.15 -3.25
CA LEU A 266 -6.76 7.43 -2.88
C LEU A 266 -6.57 8.52 -3.95
N ASN A 267 -5.52 8.44 -4.77
CA ASN A 267 -5.25 9.41 -5.84
C ASN A 267 -6.24 9.31 -7.03
N GLY A 268 -6.96 8.19 -7.18
CA GLY A 268 -8.00 8.05 -8.20
C GLY A 268 -7.55 8.01 -9.67
N PRO A 269 -8.51 8.10 -10.62
CA PRO A 269 -8.36 7.81 -12.06
C PRO A 269 -7.39 8.67 -12.88
N SER A 270 -6.92 9.81 -12.38
CA SER A 270 -5.85 10.56 -13.07
C SER A 270 -4.56 9.73 -13.17
N HIS A 271 -4.37 8.77 -12.26
CA HIS A 271 -3.33 7.73 -12.32
C HIS A 271 -3.92 6.29 -12.37
N TYR A 272 -5.23 6.13 -12.18
CA TYR A 272 -5.94 4.86 -12.26
C TYR A 272 -6.63 4.66 -13.62
N ASN A 273 -6.11 3.70 -14.41
CA ASN A 273 -6.67 3.33 -15.71
C ASN A 273 -7.82 2.31 -15.52
N PRO A 274 -9.10 2.67 -15.78
CA PRO A 274 -10.23 1.74 -15.67
C PRO A 274 -10.24 0.63 -16.73
N ASN A 275 -9.45 0.79 -17.82
CA ASN A 275 -9.28 -0.21 -18.89
C ASN A 275 -8.08 -1.15 -18.65
N ALA A 276 -7.21 -0.85 -17.69
CA ALA A 276 -6.40 -1.91 -17.10
C ALA A 276 -7.40 -2.75 -16.29
N ALA A 277 -7.66 -3.98 -16.75
CA ALA A 277 -8.71 -4.87 -16.23
C ALA A 277 -8.97 -4.61 -14.73
N PRO A 278 -10.21 -4.28 -14.32
CA PRO A 278 -10.49 -3.91 -12.95
C PRO A 278 -9.87 -4.98 -12.04
N LEU A 279 -9.00 -4.55 -11.15
CA LEU A 279 -8.35 -5.39 -10.14
C LEU A 279 -9.38 -6.05 -9.18
N TYR A 280 -10.67 -5.81 -9.41
CA TYR A 280 -11.84 -6.36 -8.73
C TYR A 280 -12.65 -7.29 -9.65
N LEU A 281 -12.04 -8.37 -10.15
CA LEU A 281 -12.80 -9.55 -10.58
C LEU A 281 -12.08 -10.79 -10.07
N THR A 282 -12.50 -11.28 -8.91
CA THR A 282 -12.49 -12.73 -8.69
C THR A 282 -13.37 -13.35 -9.77
N VAL A 283 -12.74 -13.99 -10.75
CA VAL A 283 -13.42 -15.05 -11.49
C VAL A 283 -13.55 -16.20 -10.50
N SER A 284 -14.73 -16.37 -9.93
CA SER A 284 -15.12 -17.63 -9.32
C SER A 284 -15.02 -18.68 -10.43
N TYR A 285 -14.15 -19.68 -10.25
CA TYR A 285 -14.27 -20.94 -10.98
C TYR A 285 -15.39 -21.76 -10.34
#